data_AF-A0A4U0X2P3-F1
#
_entry.id   AF-A0A4U0X2P3-F1
#
_cell.length_a   1.000
_cell.length_b   1.000
_cell.length_c   1.000
_cell.angle_alpha   90.00
_cell.angle_beta   90.00
_cell.angle_gamma   90.00
#
_symmetry.space_group_name_H-M   'P 1'
#
loop_
_entity.id
_entity.type
_entity.pdbx_description
1 polymer ?
#
loop_
_entity_poly.entity_id
_entity_poly.type
_entity_poly.pdbx_seq_one_letter_code
_entity_poly.pdbx_strand_id
1 'polypeptide(L)'
;LDRSPSKGIDIVLANAGISGQDDVFHDKRDEKTGDPLEPDLSIFKIDGIGPLYTVKLALHYLARQPHDEKGRDRCIIMTASLAGYLGLPGAPQYNAAKFAVRGLMNSLRLTAPAKGIRINVLAPWYIKTPIMSEEVMDKLTGYGVRFAAIEDASSAVLHLASDTSLNGRALAVVTRDVDPRGYLDVREDDFREGGFLLKAFEEVRKTNHRIGTQ
;
A
#
# COMPACT_ATOMS: atom_id res chain seq x y z
N LEU A 1 -18.64 14.01 10.33
CA LEU A 1 -17.63 15.10 10.18
C LEU A 1 -17.65 16.07 11.37
N ASP A 2 -18.44 15.81 12.42
CA ASP A 2 -18.67 16.82 13.46
C ASP A 2 -17.48 17.16 14.35
N ARG A 3 -16.49 16.26 14.38
CA ARG A 3 -15.23 16.46 15.08
C ARG A 3 -14.15 17.16 14.25
N SER A 4 -14.39 17.40 12.95
CA SER A 4 -13.45 18.13 12.08
C SER A 4 -13.72 19.63 12.18
N PRO A 5 -12.73 20.47 12.57
CA PRO A 5 -12.91 21.93 12.61
C PRO A 5 -13.35 22.53 11.27
N SER A 6 -12.87 21.92 10.18
CA SER A 6 -13.13 22.31 8.80
C SER A 6 -14.20 21.46 8.11
N LYS A 7 -14.96 20.65 8.88
CA LYS A 7 -15.99 19.70 8.40
C LYS A 7 -15.57 18.93 7.13
N GLY A 8 -14.32 18.46 7.06
CA GLY A 8 -13.75 17.78 5.89
C GLY A 8 -12.83 16.64 6.27
N ILE A 9 -12.30 15.96 5.25
CA ILE A 9 -11.36 14.84 5.34
C ILE A 9 -10.03 15.29 4.74
N ASP A 10 -8.94 15.13 5.48
CA ASP A 10 -7.59 15.49 5.01
C ASP A 10 -6.77 14.27 4.63
N ILE A 11 -6.95 13.21 5.42
CA ILE A 11 -6.15 11.99 5.33
C ILE A 11 -7.09 10.81 5.17
N VAL A 12 -6.82 9.99 4.16
CA VAL A 12 -7.46 8.68 3.99
C VAL A 12 -6.39 7.61 4.12
N LEU A 13 -6.61 6.67 5.04
CA LEU A 13 -5.74 5.52 5.24
C LEU A 13 -6.47 4.23 4.80
N ALA A 14 -6.08 3.67 3.67
CA ALA A 14 -6.58 2.38 3.19
C ALA A 14 -5.78 1.23 3.84
N ASN A 15 -6.13 0.90 5.10
CA ASN A 15 -5.39 -0.06 5.94
C ASN A 15 -6.01 -1.45 6.03
N ALA A 16 -7.29 -1.63 5.70
CA ALA A 16 -7.96 -2.92 5.83
C ALA A 16 -7.22 -4.00 5.02
N GLY A 17 -7.00 -5.16 5.63
CA GLY A 17 -6.33 -6.28 5.00
C GLY A 17 -6.44 -7.54 5.86
N ILE A 18 -6.32 -8.70 5.22
CA ILE A 18 -6.35 -10.01 5.84
C ILE A 18 -5.11 -10.81 5.43
N SER A 19 -4.78 -11.79 6.27
CA SER A 19 -3.84 -12.85 5.92
C SER A 19 -4.49 -14.19 6.20
N GLY A 20 -3.95 -15.27 5.65
CA GLY A 20 -4.52 -16.59 5.84
C GLY A 20 -3.85 -17.62 4.96
N GLN A 21 -4.43 -18.82 4.92
CA GLN A 21 -4.02 -19.82 3.95
C GLN A 21 -4.36 -19.35 2.55
N ASP A 22 -3.38 -19.49 1.66
CA ASP A 22 -3.53 -19.24 0.25
C ASP A 22 -3.53 -20.58 -0.47
N ASP A 23 -4.63 -20.92 -1.13
CA ASP A 23 -4.81 -22.20 -1.82
C ASP A 23 -4.96 -22.07 -3.34
N VAL A 24 -4.75 -20.88 -3.91
CA VAL A 24 -4.92 -20.65 -5.36
C VAL A 24 -4.09 -21.57 -6.22
N PHE A 25 -2.89 -21.93 -5.76
CA PHE A 25 -1.98 -22.82 -6.47
C PHE A 25 -1.75 -24.15 -5.73
N HIS A 26 -2.63 -24.48 -4.78
CA HIS A 26 -2.62 -25.78 -4.13
C HIS A 26 -3.58 -26.73 -4.86
N ASP A 27 -3.20 -28.00 -4.96
CA ASP A 27 -3.95 -29.02 -5.69
C ASP A 27 -5.09 -29.60 -4.83
N LYS A 28 -6.00 -28.73 -4.39
CA LYS A 28 -7.23 -29.15 -3.71
C LYS A 28 -8.24 -29.60 -4.77
N ARG A 29 -8.75 -30.82 -4.63
CA ARG A 29 -9.63 -31.45 -5.62
C ARG A 29 -10.95 -31.89 -5.00
N ASP A 30 -12.00 -31.89 -5.81
CA ASP A 30 -13.26 -32.53 -5.46
C ASP A 30 -13.06 -34.04 -5.33
N GLU A 31 -13.50 -34.63 -4.21
CA GLU A 31 -13.26 -36.04 -3.91
C GLU A 31 -13.98 -37.00 -4.87
N LYS A 32 -15.07 -36.55 -5.52
CA LYS A 32 -15.88 -37.39 -6.42
C LYS A 32 -15.44 -37.27 -7.86
N THR A 33 -15.16 -36.06 -8.34
CA THR A 33 -14.81 -35.83 -9.75
C THR A 33 -13.29 -35.85 -9.98
N GLY A 34 -12.51 -35.53 -8.95
CA GLY A 34 -11.06 -35.35 -9.06
C GLY A 34 -10.65 -34.02 -9.72
N ASP A 35 -11.61 -33.13 -10.00
CA ASP A 35 -11.35 -31.82 -10.60
C ASP A 35 -10.83 -30.83 -9.54
N PRO A 36 -10.02 -29.82 -9.93
CA PRO A 36 -9.61 -28.75 -9.02
C PRO A 36 -10.80 -27.99 -8.44
N LEU A 37 -10.75 -27.70 -7.15
CA LEU A 37 -11.74 -26.84 -6.49
C LEU A 37 -11.50 -25.37 -6.86
N GLU A 38 -12.59 -24.59 -6.91
CA GLU A 38 -12.48 -23.14 -7.04
C GLU A 38 -11.74 -22.58 -5.80
N PRO A 39 -10.68 -21.78 -6.00
CA PRO A 39 -9.90 -21.27 -4.88
C PRO A 39 -10.58 -20.09 -4.18
N ASP A 40 -10.26 -19.87 -2.91
CA ASP A 40 -10.75 -18.71 -2.19
C ASP A 40 -9.90 -17.47 -2.53
N LEU A 41 -10.53 -16.50 -3.19
CA LEU A 41 -9.90 -15.23 -3.59
C LEU A 41 -10.10 -14.09 -2.58
N SER A 42 -10.54 -14.38 -1.36
CA SER A 42 -10.84 -13.38 -0.33
C SER A 42 -9.66 -12.47 -0.03
N ILE A 43 -8.43 -13.01 0.02
CA ILE A 43 -7.21 -12.22 0.24
C ILE A 43 -7.06 -11.16 -0.85
N PHE A 44 -7.08 -11.56 -2.13
CA PHE A 44 -6.91 -10.59 -3.21
C PHE A 44 -8.08 -9.59 -3.32
N LYS A 45 -9.31 -10.04 -3.06
CA LYS A 45 -10.50 -9.18 -3.04
C LYS A 45 -10.39 -8.10 -1.97
N ILE A 46 -9.93 -8.43 -0.77
CA ILE A 46 -9.84 -7.48 0.34
C ILE A 46 -8.57 -6.61 0.21
N ASP A 47 -7.40 -7.24 0.04
CA ASP A 47 -6.11 -6.55 0.12
C ASP A 47 -5.70 -5.86 -1.19
N GLY A 48 -6.23 -6.33 -2.33
CA GLY A 48 -5.92 -5.79 -3.66
C GLY A 48 -7.06 -4.93 -4.20
N ILE A 49 -8.27 -5.48 -4.29
CA ILE A 49 -9.43 -4.78 -4.85
C ILE A 49 -10.00 -3.74 -3.87
N GLY A 50 -10.05 -4.04 -2.57
CA GLY A 50 -10.55 -3.12 -1.53
C GLY A 50 -9.93 -1.72 -1.62
N PRO A 51 -8.58 -1.58 -1.64
CA PRO A 51 -7.91 -0.30 -1.80
C PRO A 51 -8.34 0.48 -3.05
N LEU A 52 -8.64 -0.17 -4.18
CA LEU A 52 -9.13 0.52 -5.38
C LEU A 52 -10.44 1.28 -5.11
N TYR A 53 -11.38 0.65 -4.40
CA TYR A 53 -12.65 1.29 -4.04
C TYR A 53 -12.45 2.44 -3.05
N THR A 54 -11.64 2.23 -2.00
CA THR A 54 -11.33 3.29 -1.02
C THR A 54 -10.69 4.50 -1.70
N VAL A 55 -9.68 4.27 -2.55
CA VAL A 55 -8.95 5.33 -3.24
C VAL A 55 -9.83 6.04 -4.26
N LYS A 56 -10.67 5.32 -5.02
CA LYS A 56 -11.64 5.91 -5.95
C LYS A 56 -12.56 6.91 -5.25
N LEU A 57 -13.15 6.51 -4.12
CA LEU A 57 -14.04 7.37 -3.34
C LEU A 57 -13.26 8.54 -2.71
N ALA A 58 -12.08 8.28 -2.17
CA ALA A 58 -11.21 9.32 -1.62
C ALA A 58 -10.88 10.39 -2.66
N LEU A 59 -10.41 10.00 -3.84
CA LEU A 59 -10.13 10.94 -4.95
C LEU A 59 -11.37 11.73 -5.36
N HIS A 60 -12.55 11.10 -5.39
CA HIS A 60 -13.79 11.77 -5.74
C HIS A 60 -14.16 12.86 -4.74
N TYR A 61 -14.17 12.53 -3.44
CA TYR A 61 -14.62 13.45 -2.39
C TYR A 61 -13.57 14.48 -2.01
N LEU A 62 -12.30 14.09 -1.88
CA LEU A 62 -11.20 15.02 -1.52
C LEU A 62 -11.05 16.14 -2.54
N ALA A 63 -11.16 15.83 -3.84
CA ALA A 63 -11.06 16.83 -4.91
C ALA A 63 -12.23 17.83 -4.96
N ARG A 64 -13.35 17.52 -4.29
CA ARG A 64 -14.54 18.37 -4.22
C ARG A 64 -14.60 19.21 -2.95
N GLN A 65 -13.70 19.00 -2.00
CA GLN A 65 -13.68 19.80 -0.79
C GLN A 65 -13.17 21.21 -1.07
N PRO A 66 -13.67 22.23 -0.37
CA PRO A 66 -13.18 23.60 -0.50
C PRO A 66 -11.67 23.65 -0.30
N HIS A 67 -10.98 24.33 -1.21
CA HIS A 67 -9.61 24.78 -0.97
C HIS A 67 -9.68 26.01 -0.06
N ASP A 68 -8.89 26.03 1.00
CA ASP A 68 -8.70 27.25 1.79
C ASP A 68 -7.56 28.09 1.19
N GLU A 69 -7.51 29.37 1.56
CA GLU A 69 -6.46 30.30 1.13
C GLU A 69 -5.04 29.87 1.57
N LYS A 70 -4.94 28.90 2.48
CA LYS A 70 -3.69 28.38 3.03
C LYS A 70 -3.16 27.14 2.29
N GLY A 71 -3.90 26.61 1.31
CA GLY A 71 -3.49 25.43 0.57
C GLY A 71 -3.58 24.16 1.42
N ARG A 72 -4.79 23.82 1.87
CA ARG A 72 -5.11 22.58 2.61
C ARG A 72 -4.53 21.33 1.94
N ASP A 73 -3.56 20.70 2.61
CA ASP A 73 -2.95 19.45 2.17
C ASP A 73 -3.91 18.26 2.32
N ARG A 74 -3.86 17.34 1.35
CA ARG A 74 -4.68 16.13 1.33
C ARG A 74 -3.83 14.94 0.94
N CYS A 75 -3.92 13.87 1.71
CA CYS A 75 -3.07 12.70 1.52
C CYS A 75 -3.87 11.41 1.56
N ILE A 76 -3.63 10.53 0.59
CA ILE A 76 -4.09 9.14 0.62
C ILE A 76 -2.87 8.26 0.91
N ILE A 77 -2.96 7.47 1.97
CA ILE A 77 -1.95 6.49 2.37
C ILE A 77 -2.57 5.11 2.20
N MET A 78 -1.92 4.22 1.46
CA MET A 78 -2.36 2.84 1.32
C MET A 78 -1.40 1.90 2.03
N THR A 79 -1.93 0.86 2.67
CA THR A 79 -1.10 -0.15 3.35
C THR A 79 -0.78 -1.29 2.38
N ALA A 80 0.45 -1.27 1.85
CA ALA A 80 1.05 -2.40 1.16
C ALA A 80 1.71 -3.36 2.18
N SER A 81 2.90 -3.84 1.87
CA SER A 81 3.77 -4.66 2.72
C SER A 81 5.16 -4.64 2.07
N LEU A 82 6.21 -5.03 2.80
CA LEU A 82 7.47 -5.42 2.13
C LEU A 82 7.26 -6.60 1.16
N ALA A 83 6.20 -7.39 1.31
CA ALA A 83 5.75 -8.35 0.30
C ALA A 83 5.29 -7.70 -1.03
N GLY A 84 5.12 -6.38 -1.11
CA GLY A 84 4.92 -5.65 -2.38
C GLY A 84 6.22 -5.33 -3.13
N TYR A 85 7.37 -5.73 -2.57
CA TYR A 85 8.71 -5.53 -3.12
C TYR A 85 9.48 -6.83 -3.21
N LEU A 86 9.19 -7.77 -2.31
CA LEU A 86 9.86 -9.07 -2.18
C LEU A 86 8.87 -10.19 -2.47
N GLY A 87 9.35 -11.29 -3.05
CA GLY A 87 8.56 -12.51 -3.18
C GLY A 87 8.36 -13.17 -1.82
N LEU A 88 7.09 -13.38 -1.43
CA LEU A 88 6.73 -14.07 -0.19
C LEU A 88 6.35 -15.53 -0.50
N PRO A 89 7.16 -16.52 -0.09
CA PRO A 89 6.85 -17.92 -0.31
C PRO A 89 5.52 -18.32 0.33
N GLY A 90 4.70 -19.09 -0.39
CA GLY A 90 3.45 -19.66 0.12
C GLY A 90 2.27 -18.69 0.29
N ALA A 91 2.41 -17.43 -0.15
CA ALA A 91 1.32 -16.45 -0.10
C ALA A 91 1.18 -15.62 -1.40
N PRO A 92 1.07 -16.24 -2.58
CA PRO A 92 1.04 -15.54 -3.87
C PRO A 92 -0.12 -14.54 -4.05
N GLN A 93 -1.32 -14.80 -3.53
CA GLN A 93 -2.43 -13.84 -3.52
C GLN A 93 -2.10 -12.60 -2.70
N TYR A 94 -1.60 -12.79 -1.47
CA TYR A 94 -1.20 -11.69 -0.61
C TYR A 94 -0.08 -10.88 -1.27
N ASN A 95 0.92 -11.57 -1.81
CA ASN A 95 2.03 -10.95 -2.52
C ASN A 95 1.52 -10.11 -3.71
N ALA A 96 0.71 -10.71 -4.60
CA ALA A 96 0.12 -10.03 -5.74
C ALA A 96 -0.74 -8.83 -5.33
N ALA A 97 -1.54 -8.95 -4.28
CA ALA A 97 -2.35 -7.85 -3.74
C ALA A 97 -1.48 -6.68 -3.27
N LYS A 98 -0.39 -6.95 -2.53
CA LYS A 98 0.51 -5.88 -2.04
C LYS A 98 1.35 -5.25 -3.14
N PHE A 99 1.72 -6.01 -4.18
CA PHE A 99 2.26 -5.45 -5.42
C PHE A 99 1.23 -4.56 -6.15
N ALA A 100 -0.04 -4.95 -6.18
CA ALA A 100 -1.10 -4.16 -6.80
C ALA A 100 -1.30 -2.81 -6.09
N VAL A 101 -1.24 -2.76 -4.75
CA VAL A 101 -1.28 -1.51 -3.98
C VAL A 101 -0.10 -0.59 -4.32
N ARG A 102 1.13 -1.14 -4.42
CA ARG A 102 2.31 -0.40 -4.88
C ARG A 102 2.15 0.12 -6.31
N GLY A 103 1.62 -0.71 -7.21
CA GLY A 103 1.30 -0.33 -8.59
C GLY A 103 0.29 0.81 -8.68
N LEU A 104 -0.73 0.78 -7.81
CA LEU A 104 -1.74 1.85 -7.70
C LEU A 104 -1.11 3.19 -7.28
N MET A 105 -0.20 3.17 -6.30
CA MET A 105 0.58 4.35 -5.91
C MET A 105 1.42 4.88 -7.08
N ASN A 106 2.17 3.99 -7.75
CA ASN A 106 3.03 4.35 -8.86
C ASN A 106 2.30 5.06 -10.00
N SER A 107 1.06 4.68 -10.27
CA SER A 107 0.21 5.31 -11.28
C SER A 107 -0.39 6.63 -10.78
N LEU A 108 -1.02 6.62 -9.60
CA LEU A 108 -1.78 7.77 -9.11
C LEU A 108 -0.91 8.93 -8.63
N ARG A 109 0.33 8.68 -8.18
CA ARG A 109 1.27 9.74 -7.79
C ARG A 109 1.55 10.75 -8.91
N LEU A 110 1.28 10.39 -10.17
CA LEU A 110 1.50 11.23 -11.34
C LEU A 110 0.33 12.17 -11.65
N THR A 111 -0.88 11.81 -11.22
CA THR A 111 -2.12 12.49 -11.62
C THR A 111 -2.89 13.10 -10.46
N ALA A 112 -2.89 12.46 -9.29
CA ALA A 112 -3.55 12.98 -8.09
C ALA A 112 -3.05 14.37 -7.64
N PRO A 113 -1.75 14.73 -7.77
CA PRO A 113 -1.29 16.06 -7.41
C PRO A 113 -1.96 17.21 -8.18
N ALA A 114 -2.45 16.97 -9.40
CA ALA A 114 -3.22 17.96 -10.14
C ALA A 114 -4.55 18.34 -9.46
N LYS A 115 -5.03 17.50 -8.53
CA LYS A 115 -6.20 17.74 -7.67
C LYS A 115 -5.82 18.17 -6.25
N GLY A 116 -4.54 18.49 -6.02
CA GLY A 116 -3.99 18.81 -4.69
C GLY A 116 -4.00 17.63 -3.73
N ILE A 117 -3.85 16.40 -4.23
CA ILE A 117 -3.87 15.18 -3.41
C ILE A 117 -2.54 14.42 -3.58
N ARG A 118 -1.85 14.15 -2.47
CA ARG A 118 -0.65 13.31 -2.41
C ARG A 118 -1.04 11.84 -2.26
N ILE A 119 -0.25 10.95 -2.87
CA ILE A 119 -0.46 9.50 -2.79
C ILE A 119 0.80 8.86 -2.25
N ASN A 120 0.70 8.12 -1.15
CA ASN A 120 1.84 7.43 -0.53
C ASN A 120 1.46 6.01 -0.08
N VAL A 121 2.46 5.21 0.24
CA VAL A 121 2.29 3.82 0.71
C VAL A 121 3.04 3.61 2.01
N LEU A 122 2.41 2.87 2.92
CA LEU A 122 3.08 2.22 4.05
C LEU A 122 3.37 0.77 3.66
N ALA A 123 4.59 0.30 3.84
CA ALA A 123 5.01 -1.07 3.50
C ALA A 123 5.58 -1.80 4.73
N PRO A 124 4.73 -2.29 5.64
CA PRO A 124 5.23 -2.94 6.85
C PRO A 124 6.07 -4.20 6.58
N TRP A 125 7.13 -4.38 7.37
CA TRP A 125 7.68 -5.69 7.72
C TRP A 125 6.73 -6.45 8.63
N TYR A 126 7.17 -7.59 9.19
CA TYR A 126 6.44 -8.28 10.24
C TYR A 126 6.25 -7.37 11.46
N ILE A 127 4.98 -7.09 11.79
CA ILE A 127 4.57 -6.38 13.01
C ILE A 127 3.68 -7.33 13.81
N LYS A 128 3.87 -7.37 15.13
CA LYS A 128 3.00 -8.14 16.04
C LYS A 128 1.61 -7.53 16.08
N THR A 129 0.69 -8.07 15.28
CA THR A 129 -0.72 -7.70 15.24
C THR A 129 -1.57 -8.96 15.17
N PRO A 130 -2.88 -8.88 15.49
CA PRO A 130 -3.79 -10.04 15.39
C PRO A 130 -3.95 -10.64 13.98
N ILE A 131 -3.35 -10.04 12.94
CA ILE A 131 -3.36 -10.62 11.58
C ILE A 131 -2.57 -11.94 11.49
N MET A 132 -1.61 -12.15 12.41
CA MET A 132 -0.83 -13.39 12.53
C MET A 132 -1.23 -14.09 13.83
N SER A 133 -1.42 -15.41 13.78
CA SER A 133 -1.61 -16.20 15.00
C SER A 133 -0.33 -16.27 15.82
N GLU A 134 -0.45 -16.55 17.12
CA GLU A 134 0.71 -16.75 18.00
C GLU A 134 1.64 -17.86 17.48
N GLU A 135 1.07 -18.97 16.99
CA GLU A 135 1.84 -20.06 16.39
C GLU A 135 2.69 -19.60 15.20
N VAL A 136 2.15 -18.73 14.34
CA VAL A 136 2.89 -18.16 13.20
C VAL A 136 4.00 -17.23 13.71
N MET A 137 3.71 -16.40 14.71
CA MET A 137 4.70 -15.50 15.30
C MET A 137 5.85 -16.26 15.96
N ASP A 138 5.56 -17.36 16.65
CA ASP A 138 6.57 -18.22 17.28
C ASP A 138 7.43 -18.92 16.23
N LYS A 139 6.83 -19.44 15.16
CA LYS A 139 7.56 -20.03 14.03
C LYS A 139 8.52 -19.02 13.39
N LEU A 140 8.03 -17.80 13.11
CA LEU A 140 8.86 -16.72 12.56
C LEU A 140 10.01 -16.35 13.50
N THR A 141 9.73 -16.26 14.81
CA THR A 141 10.77 -16.03 15.82
C THR A 141 11.81 -17.14 15.84
N GLY A 142 11.39 -18.41 15.69
CA GLY A 142 12.28 -19.56 15.57
C GLY A 142 13.19 -19.52 14.34
N TYR A 143 12.76 -18.87 13.26
CA TYR A 143 13.60 -18.57 12.09
C TYR A 143 14.48 -17.32 12.24
N GLY A 144 14.46 -16.67 13.42
CA GLY A 144 15.24 -15.46 13.69
C GLY A 144 14.59 -14.17 13.17
N VAL A 145 13.33 -14.21 12.75
CA VAL A 145 12.60 -13.00 12.32
C VAL A 145 12.37 -12.10 13.52
N ARG A 146 12.82 -10.84 13.41
CA ARG A 146 12.52 -9.77 14.36
C ARG A 146 11.31 -8.97 13.86
N PHE A 147 10.50 -8.51 14.81
CA PHE A 147 9.26 -7.79 14.55
C PHE A 147 9.45 -6.30 14.77
N ALA A 148 8.92 -5.49 13.85
CA ALA A 148 8.82 -4.05 14.03
C ALA A 148 7.68 -3.71 15.00
N ALA A 149 7.75 -2.53 15.63
CA ALA A 149 6.76 -2.08 16.59
C ALA A 149 5.56 -1.43 15.88
N ILE A 150 4.36 -1.53 16.48
CA ILE A 150 3.16 -0.90 15.91
C ILE A 150 3.22 0.63 15.98
N GLU A 151 3.95 1.15 16.97
CA GLU A 151 4.23 2.57 17.15
C GLU A 151 5.09 3.12 16.01
N ASP A 152 6.00 2.29 15.47
CA ASP A 152 6.85 2.67 14.33
C ASP A 152 6.00 2.79 13.05
N ALA A 153 4.99 1.92 12.88
CA ALA A 153 4.02 2.05 11.79
C ALA A 153 3.18 3.32 11.90
N SER A 154 2.72 3.64 13.11
CA SER A 154 1.96 4.86 13.38
C SER A 154 2.81 6.12 13.14
N SER A 155 4.09 6.07 13.51
CA SER A 155 5.07 7.14 13.27
C SER A 155 5.32 7.34 11.78
N ALA A 156 5.46 6.27 11.01
CA ALA A 156 5.60 6.33 9.56
C ALA A 156 4.35 6.91 8.87
N VAL A 157 3.15 6.52 9.29
CA VAL A 157 1.89 7.09 8.78
C VAL A 157 1.82 8.59 9.10
N LEU A 158 2.18 8.99 10.33
CA LEU A 158 2.18 10.41 10.72
C LEU A 158 3.18 11.21 9.88
N HIS A 159 4.36 10.66 9.61
CA HIS A 159 5.35 11.30 8.74
C HIS A 159 4.79 11.49 7.31
N LEU A 160 4.25 10.44 6.69
CA LEU A 160 3.61 10.53 5.37
C LEU A 160 2.47 11.57 5.34
N ALA A 161 1.70 11.64 6.41
CA ALA A 161 0.57 12.54 6.54
C ALA A 161 0.97 14.01 6.77
N SER A 162 2.07 14.26 7.48
CA SER A 162 2.45 15.61 7.91
C SER A 162 3.51 16.30 7.03
N ASP A 163 4.37 15.53 6.36
CA ASP A 163 5.34 16.10 5.43
C ASP A 163 4.72 16.25 4.05
N THR A 164 4.37 17.50 3.72
CA THR A 164 3.73 17.89 2.46
C THR A 164 4.64 17.73 1.24
N SER A 165 5.94 17.50 1.42
CA SER A 165 6.87 17.22 0.33
C SER A 165 6.77 15.77 -0.18
N LEU A 166 6.17 14.86 0.59
CA LEU A 166 6.13 13.44 0.25
C LEU A 166 4.96 13.13 -0.67
N ASN A 167 5.26 12.81 -1.93
CA ASN A 167 4.32 12.25 -2.88
C ASN A 167 4.97 11.11 -3.65
N GLY A 168 4.25 9.99 -3.79
CA GLY A 168 4.72 8.80 -4.47
C GLY A 168 5.81 8.05 -3.71
N ARG A 169 5.84 8.18 -2.37
CA ARG A 169 6.81 7.50 -1.51
C ARG A 169 6.23 6.26 -0.87
N ALA A 170 7.10 5.30 -0.57
CA ALA A 170 6.79 4.14 0.22
C ALA A 170 7.68 4.08 1.47
N LEU A 171 7.09 4.20 2.65
CA LEU A 171 7.82 4.02 3.90
C LEU A 171 7.69 2.56 4.35
N ALA A 172 8.81 1.85 4.41
CA ALA A 172 8.87 0.54 5.01
C ALA A 172 9.01 0.65 6.53
N VAL A 173 8.09 0.00 7.26
CA VAL A 173 8.21 -0.13 8.72
C VAL A 173 9.14 -1.30 8.98
N VAL A 174 10.26 -1.04 9.65
CA VAL A 174 11.34 -1.99 9.86
C VAL A 174 11.71 -2.05 11.34
N THR A 175 12.49 -3.05 11.73
CA THR A 175 13.04 -3.12 13.08
C THR A 175 14.03 -2.00 13.33
N ARG A 176 14.15 -1.53 14.58
CA ARG A 176 14.99 -0.38 14.93
C ARG A 176 16.50 -0.61 14.76
N ASP A 177 16.90 -1.87 14.62
CA ASP A 177 18.25 -2.27 14.24
C ASP A 177 18.54 -2.10 12.74
N VAL A 178 17.52 -2.03 11.87
CA VAL A 178 17.65 -1.69 10.46
C VAL A 178 17.69 -0.18 10.28
N ASP A 179 16.75 0.54 10.90
CA ASP A 179 16.74 2.00 10.96
C ASP A 179 16.27 2.46 12.35
N PRO A 180 17.02 3.30 13.07
CA PRO A 180 16.67 3.74 14.42
C PRO A 180 15.28 4.40 14.56
N ARG A 181 14.72 4.94 13.48
CA ARG A 181 13.36 5.52 13.46
C ARG A 181 12.26 4.47 13.47
N GLY A 182 12.60 3.20 13.21
CA GLY A 182 11.64 2.10 13.03
C GLY A 182 10.97 2.09 11.64
N TYR A 183 11.39 2.98 10.75
CA TYR A 183 10.96 2.97 9.35
C TYR A 183 11.98 3.69 8.47
N LEU A 184 11.97 3.37 7.18
CA LEU A 184 12.80 4.01 6.15
C LEU A 184 12.01 4.20 4.86
N ASP A 185 12.50 5.06 3.98
CA ASP A 185 11.96 5.22 2.63
C ASP A 185 12.60 4.18 1.71
N VAL A 186 11.78 3.36 1.03
CA VAL A 186 12.24 2.22 0.24
C VAL A 186 13.00 2.66 -1.01
N ARG A 187 12.61 3.78 -1.64
CA ARG A 187 13.25 4.33 -2.86
C ARG A 187 13.34 3.41 -4.09
N GLU A 188 12.63 2.28 -4.12
CA GLU A 188 12.62 1.34 -5.25
C GLU A 188 11.58 1.68 -6.34
N ASP A 189 10.83 2.77 -6.17
CA ASP A 189 9.84 3.26 -7.14
C ASP A 189 10.35 4.38 -8.04
N ASP A 190 11.60 4.79 -7.84
CA ASP A 190 12.31 5.74 -8.69
C ASP A 190 13.29 4.97 -9.57
N PHE A 191 13.40 5.37 -10.84
CA PHE A 191 14.30 4.69 -11.77
C PHE A 191 15.71 5.27 -11.70
N ARG A 192 16.70 4.38 -11.80
CA ARG A 192 18.12 4.76 -11.83
C ARG A 192 18.40 5.75 -12.96
N GLU A 193 19.15 6.81 -12.63
CA GLU A 193 19.62 7.79 -13.60
C GLU A 193 20.37 7.13 -14.77
N GLY A 194 20.06 7.57 -15.99
CA GLY A 194 20.60 7.01 -17.24
C GLY A 194 20.05 5.62 -17.62
N GLY A 195 19.26 4.98 -16.77
CA GLY A 195 18.67 3.66 -17.02
C GLY A 195 17.56 3.67 -18.06
N PHE A 196 17.31 2.50 -18.68
CA PHE A 196 16.25 2.33 -19.67
C PHE A 196 14.87 2.70 -19.11
N LEU A 197 14.54 2.25 -17.90
CA LEU A 197 13.23 2.49 -17.31
C LEU A 197 12.98 3.97 -17.01
N LEU A 198 14.01 4.76 -16.71
CA LEU A 198 13.85 6.21 -16.55
C LEU A 198 13.47 6.86 -17.89
N LYS A 199 14.15 6.51 -18.97
CA LYS A 199 13.84 7.00 -20.33
C LYS A 199 12.43 6.58 -20.75
N ALA A 200 12.08 5.31 -20.56
CA ALA A 200 10.74 4.81 -20.86
C ALA A 200 9.66 5.51 -20.02
N PHE A 201 9.94 5.79 -18.75
CA PHE A 201 9.02 6.53 -17.88
C PHE A 201 8.82 7.98 -18.35
N GLU A 202 9.88 8.68 -18.76
CA GLU A 202 9.79 10.01 -19.35
C GLU A 202 8.95 10.03 -20.63
N GLU A 203 9.01 8.97 -21.45
CA GLU A 203 8.13 8.78 -22.60
C GLU A 203 6.68 8.54 -22.17
N VAL A 204 6.45 7.62 -21.24
CA VAL A 204 5.10 7.34 -20.70
C VAL A 204 4.44 8.60 -20.13
N ARG A 205 5.20 9.45 -19.43
CA ARG A 205 4.68 10.73 -18.89
C ARG A 205 4.20 11.70 -19.97
N LYS A 206 4.73 11.60 -21.20
CA LYS A 206 4.27 12.39 -22.35
C LYS A 206 3.00 11.82 -22.98
N THR A 207 2.67 10.54 -22.73
CA THR A 207 1.50 9.87 -23.29
C THR A 207 0.20 10.28 -22.58
N ASN A 208 -0.23 11.52 -22.79
CA ASN A 208 -1.36 12.16 -22.08
C ASN A 208 -2.76 11.65 -22.50
N HIS A 209 -2.85 10.66 -23.39
CA HIS A 209 -4.11 10.18 -23.98
C HIS A 209 -5.13 9.61 -22.97
N ARG A 210 -4.69 9.19 -21.77
CA ARG A 210 -5.57 8.68 -20.70
C ARG A 210 -5.93 9.72 -19.63
N ILE A 211 -5.34 10.91 -19.71
CA ILE A 211 -5.54 12.01 -18.74
C ILE A 211 -6.59 13.00 -19.29
N GLY A 212 -6.90 12.95 -20.59
CA GLY A 212 -7.91 13.80 -21.23
C GLY A 212 -9.31 13.18 -21.26
N THR A 213 -10.16 13.60 -20.31
CA THR A 213 -11.61 13.88 -20.38
C THR A 213 -12.19 13.86 -18.95
N GLN A 214 -11.85 14.87 -18.14
CA GLN A 214 -12.60 15.23 -16.94
C GLN A 214 -12.70 16.75 -16.85
#